data_AF-A0AAV5GD49-F1
#
_entry.id   AF-A0AAV5GD49-F1
#
_cell.length_a   1.000
_cell.length_b   1.000
_cell.length_c   1.000
_cell.angle_alpha   90.00
_cell.angle_beta   90.00
_cell.angle_gamma   90.00
#
_symmetry.space_group_name_H-M   'P 1'
#
loop_
_entity.id
_entity.type
_entity.pdbx_description
1 polymer ?
#
loop_
_entity_poly.entity_id
_entity_poly.type
_entity_poly.pdbx_seq_one_letter_code
_entity_poly.pdbx_strand_id
1 'polypeptide(L)'
;MLAQENILNSMYQLWVLGALDNTGELTDMGRKMSHFPMDPALAKMLISSVDTRCSAEVLTIVSMLSVPSVFYRPKERAEESDAAREKFFVPESDHLTLLHVYSQWKANGYSDAWAARHFLHPKTLRKAREVRTQLLDIMKHQKLDIIPCGNDWDIIRRTICGAYFHQAARVKGIGEFQHLRTGVPMHLHATSSLYGLGYLPDYVVYHELVLTSKEYMSIVTSVDAYWLADLGSKFYSVREQHFSDRQRLAARQQFKTESEAEMRLKEEFAQSQREKEERAKAQKSVASTPRIAGVGTPVVKRTPRRFGM
;
A
#
# COMPACT_ATOMS: atom_id res chain seq x y z
N MET A 1 3.09 29.68 -11.51
CA MET A 1 1.88 28.90 -11.83
C MET A 1 2.15 27.40 -11.82
N LEU A 2 3.04 26.86 -12.67
CA LEU A 2 3.35 25.41 -12.70
C LEU A 2 3.76 24.79 -11.35
N ALA A 3 4.57 25.49 -10.54
CA ALA A 3 4.97 24.97 -9.22
C ALA A 3 3.79 24.81 -8.25
N GLN A 4 2.81 25.72 -8.30
CA GLN A 4 1.63 25.68 -7.43
C GLN A 4 0.66 24.58 -7.87
N GLU A 5 0.49 24.39 -9.17
CA GLU A 5 -0.30 23.28 -9.73
C GLU A 5 0.30 21.92 -9.35
N ASN A 6 1.62 21.77 -9.41
CA ASN A 6 2.30 20.54 -8.99
C ASN A 6 2.12 20.24 -7.51
N ILE A 7 2.18 21.26 -6.64
CA ILE A 7 1.93 21.10 -5.21
C ILE A 7 0.48 20.66 -4.97
N LEU A 8 -0.50 21.32 -5.59
CA LEU A 8 -1.91 20.97 -5.46
C LEU A 8 -2.21 19.54 -5.94
N ASN A 9 -1.63 19.15 -7.08
CA ASN A 9 -1.75 17.78 -7.60
C ASN A 9 -1.13 16.76 -6.65
N SER A 10 0.04 17.05 -6.07
CA SER A 10 0.71 16.18 -5.10
C SER A 10 -0.10 16.04 -3.82
N MET A 11 -0.64 17.15 -3.30
CA MET A 11 -1.52 17.13 -2.14
C MET A 11 -2.78 16.30 -2.40
N TYR A 12 -3.39 16.46 -3.59
CA TYR A 12 -4.54 15.66 -3.98
C TYR A 12 -4.20 14.16 -4.05
N GLN A 13 -3.07 13.78 -4.65
CA GLN A 13 -2.62 12.39 -4.69
C GLN A 13 -2.41 11.81 -3.29
N LEU A 14 -1.76 12.55 -2.39
CA LEU A 14 -1.56 12.11 -1.00
C LEU A 14 -2.89 11.97 -0.25
N TRP A 15 -3.85 12.87 -0.47
CA TRP A 15 -5.20 12.76 0.08
C TRP A 15 -5.95 11.54 -0.47
N VAL A 16 -5.87 11.29 -1.78
CA VAL A 16 -6.45 10.09 -2.43
C VAL A 16 -5.88 8.82 -1.82
N LEU A 17 -4.57 8.77 -1.59
CA LEU A 17 -3.91 7.62 -0.96
C LEU A 17 -4.30 7.46 0.52
N GLY A 18 -4.88 8.47 1.15
CA GLY A 18 -5.22 8.49 2.57
C GLY A 18 -4.05 8.88 3.46
N ALA A 19 -2.98 9.44 2.90
CA ALA A 19 -1.85 9.98 3.65
C ALA A 19 -2.21 11.31 4.33
N LEU A 20 -3.08 12.11 3.70
CA LEU A 20 -3.61 13.37 4.25
C LEU A 20 -5.10 13.24 4.55
N ASP A 21 -5.57 13.93 5.59
CA ASP A 21 -7.00 14.08 5.89
C ASP A 21 -7.64 15.26 5.15
N ASN A 22 -8.93 15.53 5.40
CA ASN A 22 -9.69 16.59 4.74
C ASN A 22 -9.24 18.01 5.16
N THR A 23 -8.45 18.13 6.22
CA THR A 23 -7.86 19.39 6.68
C THR A 23 -6.43 19.61 6.19
N GLY A 24 -5.84 18.60 5.54
CA GLY A 24 -4.47 18.62 5.03
C GLY A 24 -3.42 18.12 6.03
N GLU A 25 -3.85 17.56 7.16
CA GLU A 25 -2.95 17.00 8.18
C GLU A 25 -2.59 15.55 7.88
N LEU A 26 -1.41 15.12 8.36
CA LEU A 26 -0.91 13.77 8.13
C LEU A 26 -1.72 12.75 8.95
N THR A 27 -2.25 11.71 8.30
CA THR A 27 -2.94 10.59 8.96
C THR A 27 -1.93 9.62 9.59
N ASP A 28 -2.39 8.62 10.35
CA ASP A 28 -1.51 7.54 10.83
C ASP A 28 -0.93 6.71 9.68
N MET A 29 -1.70 6.51 8.61
CA MET A 29 -1.20 5.90 7.37
C MET A 29 -0.11 6.78 6.76
N GLY A 30 -0.34 8.09 6.63
CA GLY A 30 0.66 9.04 6.12
C GLY A 30 1.94 9.10 6.96
N ARG A 31 1.82 9.03 8.30
CA ARG A 31 2.96 8.93 9.22
C ARG A 31 3.77 7.66 9.01
N LYS A 32 3.12 6.51 8.80
CA LYS A 32 3.83 5.26 8.49
C LYS A 32 4.49 5.33 7.11
N MET A 33 3.80 5.89 6.12
CA MET A 33 4.31 6.04 4.75
C MET A 33 5.58 6.88 4.69
N SER A 34 5.68 7.97 5.47
CA SER A 34 6.83 8.88 5.46
C SER A 34 8.15 8.25 5.91
N HIS A 35 8.12 7.09 6.57
CA HIS A 35 9.31 6.35 6.97
C HIS A 35 9.89 5.46 5.86
N PHE A 36 9.14 5.24 4.77
CA PHE A 36 9.60 4.43 3.64
C PHE A 36 10.21 5.31 2.55
N PRO A 37 11.45 5.03 2.08
CA PRO A 37 12.12 5.83 1.06
C PRO A 37 11.66 5.42 -0.36
N MET A 38 10.38 5.54 -0.65
CA MET A 38 9.76 5.14 -1.92
C MET A 38 8.51 5.94 -2.25
N ASP A 39 7.93 5.66 -3.41
CA ASP A 39 6.66 6.24 -3.83
C ASP A 39 5.53 5.96 -2.81
N PRO A 40 4.69 6.97 -2.48
CA PRO A 40 3.55 6.82 -1.58
C PRO A 40 2.62 5.63 -1.90
N ALA A 41 2.35 5.32 -3.17
CA ALA A 41 1.47 4.20 -3.52
C ALA A 41 2.10 2.85 -3.13
N LEU A 42 3.41 2.67 -3.33
CA LEU A 42 4.14 1.48 -2.92
C LEU A 42 4.19 1.35 -1.39
N ALA A 43 4.44 2.46 -0.69
CA ALA A 43 4.43 2.48 0.78
C ALA A 43 3.05 2.11 1.34
N LYS A 44 1.97 2.67 0.77
CA LYS A 44 0.60 2.30 1.11
C LYS A 44 0.34 0.82 0.89
N MET A 45 0.80 0.26 -0.23
CA MET A 45 0.64 -1.16 -0.55
C MET A 45 1.32 -2.04 0.51
N LEU A 46 2.56 -1.72 0.90
CA LEU A 46 3.27 -2.41 1.99
C LEU A 46 2.51 -2.34 3.32
N ILE A 47 2.06 -1.15 3.72
CA ILE A 47 1.42 -0.98 5.03
C ILE A 47 0.07 -1.71 5.05
N SER A 48 -0.73 -1.58 3.99
CA SER A 48 -2.06 -2.21 3.89
C SER A 48 -1.98 -3.74 3.80
N SER A 49 -0.86 -4.27 3.29
CA SER A 49 -0.64 -5.73 3.20
C SER A 49 -0.57 -6.45 4.55
N VAL A 50 -0.32 -5.71 5.63
CA VAL A 50 -0.33 -6.26 6.99
C VAL A 50 -1.76 -6.59 7.41
N ASP A 51 -2.70 -5.69 7.13
CA ASP A 51 -4.12 -5.85 7.48
C ASP A 51 -4.77 -6.98 6.66
N THR A 52 -4.36 -7.13 5.40
CA THR A 52 -4.83 -8.22 4.51
C THR A 52 -4.02 -9.51 4.67
N ARG A 53 -2.98 -9.52 5.51
CA ARG A 53 -2.12 -10.69 5.82
C ARG A 53 -1.39 -11.29 4.61
N CYS A 54 -0.92 -10.45 3.69
CA CYS A 54 -0.11 -10.83 2.52
C CYS A 54 1.22 -10.06 2.44
N SER A 55 1.71 -9.57 3.57
CA SER A 55 2.85 -8.67 3.63
C SER A 55 4.18 -9.30 3.20
N ALA A 56 4.34 -10.63 3.30
CA ALA A 56 5.55 -11.29 2.81
C ALA A 56 5.68 -11.25 1.27
N GLU A 57 4.57 -11.48 0.57
CA GLU A 57 4.48 -11.45 -0.89
C GLU A 57 4.52 -10.02 -1.41
N VAL A 58 3.75 -9.11 -0.81
CA VAL A 58 3.72 -7.69 -1.20
C VAL A 58 5.08 -7.03 -0.98
N LEU A 59 5.80 -7.34 0.10
CA LEU A 59 7.18 -6.89 0.31
C LEU A 59 8.08 -7.28 -0.87
N THR A 60 7.91 -8.50 -1.38
CA THR A 60 8.69 -8.99 -2.51
C THR A 60 8.31 -8.27 -3.81
N ILE A 61 7.01 -8.09 -4.07
CA ILE A 61 6.50 -7.35 -5.23
C ILE A 61 7.04 -5.91 -5.24
N VAL A 62 6.91 -5.19 -4.13
CA VAL A 62 7.37 -3.79 -4.01
C VAL A 62 8.88 -3.69 -4.24
N SER A 63 9.64 -4.66 -3.75
CA SER A 63 11.09 -4.69 -3.96
C SER A 63 11.47 -4.90 -5.43
N MET A 64 10.68 -5.68 -6.17
CA MET A 64 10.85 -5.90 -7.61
C MET A 64 10.43 -4.69 -8.44
N LEU A 65 9.41 -3.93 -8.00
CA LEU A 65 8.99 -2.68 -8.62
C LEU A 65 9.95 -1.51 -8.36
N SER A 66 10.69 -1.56 -7.25
CA SER A 66 11.65 -0.51 -6.86
C SER A 66 12.98 -0.58 -7.60
N VAL A 67 13.13 -1.49 -8.56
CA VAL A 67 14.32 -1.62 -9.41
C VAL A 67 13.90 -1.56 -10.88
N PRO A 68 14.83 -1.25 -11.82
CA PRO A 68 14.54 -1.36 -13.24
C PRO A 68 14.04 -2.76 -13.61
N SER A 69 13.39 -2.89 -14.78
CA SER A 69 12.88 -4.19 -15.24
C SER A 69 13.95 -5.29 -15.16
N VAL A 70 13.57 -6.42 -14.55
CA VAL A 70 14.45 -7.59 -14.40
C VAL A 70 14.54 -8.40 -15.68
N PHE A 71 13.62 -8.23 -16.62
CA PHE A 71 13.60 -8.97 -17.89
C PHE A 71 14.58 -8.35 -18.89
N TYR A 72 15.38 -9.21 -19.51
CA TYR A 72 16.37 -8.85 -20.51
C TYR A 72 15.93 -9.37 -21.87
N ARG A 73 15.71 -8.48 -22.85
CA ARG A 73 15.29 -8.86 -24.22
C ARG A 73 16.36 -8.51 -25.26
N PRO A 74 17.35 -9.38 -25.51
CA PRO A 74 18.35 -9.17 -26.57
C PRO A 74 17.72 -9.20 -27.96
N LYS A 75 18.12 -8.27 -28.84
CA LYS A 75 17.58 -8.18 -30.22
C LYS A 75 17.76 -9.47 -31.02
N GLU A 76 18.91 -10.12 -30.87
CA GLU A 76 19.28 -11.35 -31.61
C GLU A 76 18.55 -12.60 -31.11
N ARG A 77 18.06 -12.60 -29.87
CA ARG A 77 17.40 -13.76 -29.22
C ARG A 77 16.06 -13.36 -28.61
N ALA A 78 15.34 -12.49 -29.31
CA ALA A 78 14.09 -11.92 -28.81
C ALA A 78 13.02 -13.00 -28.59
N GLU A 79 12.86 -13.94 -29.54
CA GLU A 79 11.88 -15.03 -29.44
C GLU A 79 12.19 -15.98 -28.27
N GLU A 80 13.46 -16.38 -28.09
CA GLU A 80 13.87 -17.19 -26.95
C GLU A 80 13.61 -16.50 -25.61
N SER A 81 13.89 -15.19 -25.55
CA SER A 81 13.65 -14.36 -24.37
C SER A 81 12.16 -14.23 -24.06
N ASP A 82 11.32 -14.04 -25.07
CA ASP A 82 9.87 -13.90 -24.90
C ASP A 82 9.28 -15.25 -24.43
N ALA A 83 9.69 -16.36 -25.04
CA ALA A 83 9.28 -17.71 -24.62
C ALA A 83 9.77 -18.08 -23.21
N ALA A 84 10.95 -17.62 -22.79
CA ALA A 84 11.43 -17.79 -21.42
C ALA A 84 10.61 -16.96 -20.43
N ARG A 85 10.23 -15.74 -20.81
CA ARG A 85 9.41 -14.83 -19.99
C ARG A 85 7.99 -15.35 -19.80
N GLU A 86 7.36 -15.89 -20.85
CA GLU A 86 6.02 -16.46 -20.80
C GLU A 86 5.88 -17.57 -19.74
N LYS A 87 6.94 -18.33 -19.49
CA LYS A 87 6.95 -19.37 -18.43
C LYS A 87 6.76 -18.81 -17.03
N PHE A 88 7.00 -17.52 -16.82
CA PHE A 88 6.78 -16.87 -15.53
C PHE A 88 5.42 -16.18 -15.41
N PHE A 89 4.67 -16.06 -16.52
CA PHE A 89 3.44 -15.29 -16.54
C PHE A 89 2.38 -15.88 -15.61
N VAL A 90 1.79 -14.98 -14.84
CA VAL A 90 0.56 -15.21 -14.11
C VAL A 90 -0.55 -14.50 -14.90
N PRO A 91 -1.49 -15.24 -15.53
CA PRO A 91 -2.47 -14.71 -16.50
C PRO A 91 -3.35 -13.54 -16.05
N GLU A 92 -3.32 -13.20 -14.76
CA GLU A 92 -4.16 -12.17 -14.16
C GLU A 92 -3.38 -10.98 -13.61
N SER A 93 -2.05 -11.07 -13.52
CA SER A 93 -1.24 -10.06 -12.83
C SER A 93 0.25 -10.10 -13.17
N ASP A 94 0.74 -8.97 -13.67
CA ASP A 94 2.17 -8.70 -13.80
C ASP A 94 2.86 -8.57 -12.44
N HIS A 95 2.15 -8.06 -11.43
CA HIS A 95 2.67 -7.98 -10.06
C HIS A 95 2.95 -9.38 -9.50
N LEU A 96 2.04 -10.33 -9.72
CA LEU A 96 2.24 -11.73 -9.35
C LEU A 96 3.30 -12.42 -10.23
N THR A 97 3.42 -12.03 -11.50
CA THR A 97 4.53 -12.48 -12.36
C THR A 97 5.89 -12.09 -11.76
N LEU A 98 6.05 -10.86 -11.26
CA LEU A 98 7.28 -10.44 -10.57
C LEU A 98 7.54 -11.23 -9.29
N LEU A 99 6.50 -11.52 -8.51
CA LEU A 99 6.59 -12.39 -7.33
C LEU A 99 7.03 -13.80 -7.71
N HIS A 100 6.48 -14.35 -8.80
CA HIS A 100 6.80 -15.68 -9.29
C HIS A 100 8.27 -15.76 -9.74
N VAL A 101 8.74 -14.77 -10.50
CA VAL A 101 10.16 -14.64 -10.90
C VAL A 101 11.08 -14.64 -9.67
N TYR A 102 10.81 -13.79 -8.68
CA TYR A 102 11.64 -13.72 -7.48
C TYR A 102 11.64 -15.04 -6.70
N SER A 103 10.47 -15.67 -6.57
CA SER A 103 10.30 -16.94 -5.86
C SER A 103 11.08 -18.07 -6.53
N GLN A 104 11.03 -18.16 -7.86
CA GLN A 104 11.82 -19.13 -8.64
C GLN A 104 13.32 -18.87 -8.51
N TRP A 105 13.75 -17.60 -8.59
CA TRP A 105 15.16 -17.24 -8.42
C TRP A 105 15.66 -17.61 -7.01
N LYS A 106 14.86 -17.35 -5.98
CA LYS A 106 15.14 -17.73 -4.59
C LYS A 106 15.23 -19.26 -4.42
N ALA A 107 14.29 -20.01 -4.99
CA ALA A 107 14.28 -21.47 -4.93
C ALA A 107 15.50 -22.09 -5.62
N ASN A 108 16.03 -21.44 -6.65
CA ASN A 108 17.26 -21.81 -7.35
C ASN A 108 18.51 -21.19 -6.72
N GLY A 109 18.49 -20.94 -5.41
CA GLY A 109 19.66 -20.52 -4.63
C GLY A 109 20.18 -19.12 -4.97
N TYR A 110 19.33 -18.24 -5.52
CA TYR A 110 19.74 -16.91 -5.99
C TYR A 110 20.84 -16.96 -7.07
N SER A 111 20.86 -18.02 -7.88
CA SER A 111 21.90 -18.26 -8.88
C SER A 111 21.88 -17.26 -10.05
N ASP A 112 23.03 -16.62 -10.29
CA ASP A 112 23.24 -15.75 -11.44
C ASP A 112 23.15 -16.51 -12.78
N ALA A 113 23.66 -17.74 -12.79
CA ALA A 113 23.62 -18.59 -13.98
C ALA A 113 22.18 -18.99 -14.32
N TRP A 114 21.37 -19.28 -13.30
CA TRP A 114 19.94 -19.56 -13.47
C TRP A 114 19.21 -18.32 -14.03
N ALA A 115 19.47 -17.14 -13.47
CA ALA A 115 18.85 -15.89 -13.93
C ALA A 115 19.23 -15.59 -15.39
N ALA A 116 20.52 -15.69 -15.74
CA ALA A 116 21.00 -15.46 -17.10
C ALA A 116 20.38 -16.44 -18.12
N ARG A 117 20.24 -17.73 -17.74
CA ARG A 117 19.59 -18.74 -18.57
C ARG A 117 18.12 -18.44 -18.86
N HIS A 118 17.44 -17.75 -17.94
CA HIS A 118 16.03 -17.36 -18.06
C HIS A 118 15.84 -15.92 -18.55
N PHE A 119 16.87 -15.31 -19.15
CA PHE A 119 16.81 -13.94 -19.66
C PHE A 119 16.42 -12.91 -18.59
N LEU A 120 16.93 -13.09 -17.38
CA LEU A 120 16.78 -12.15 -16.27
C LEU A 120 18.12 -11.47 -15.98
N HIS A 121 18.09 -10.19 -15.63
CA HIS A 121 19.27 -9.42 -15.23
C HIS A 121 19.70 -9.79 -13.80
N PRO A 122 20.84 -10.50 -13.59
CA PRO A 122 21.22 -10.98 -12.25
C PRO A 122 21.57 -9.83 -11.30
N LYS A 123 22.19 -8.76 -11.82
CA LYS A 123 22.52 -7.55 -11.06
C LYS A 123 21.25 -6.88 -10.50
N THR A 124 20.21 -6.77 -11.32
CA THR A 124 18.93 -6.16 -10.95
C THR A 124 18.20 -6.99 -9.91
N LEU A 125 18.20 -8.33 -10.04
CA LEU A 125 17.62 -9.23 -9.04
C LEU A 125 18.34 -9.14 -7.68
N ARG A 126 19.68 -9.08 -7.68
CA ARG A 126 20.43 -8.82 -6.44
C ARG A 126 20.05 -7.49 -5.82
N LYS A 127 19.88 -6.44 -6.62
CA LYS A 127 19.43 -5.14 -6.14
C LYS A 127 18.03 -5.21 -5.52
N ALA A 128 17.09 -5.92 -6.16
CA ALA A 128 15.76 -6.14 -5.59
C ALA A 128 15.84 -6.85 -4.23
N ARG A 129 16.74 -7.83 -4.07
CA ARG A 129 16.95 -8.51 -2.77
C ARG A 129 17.54 -7.59 -1.70
N GLU A 130 18.46 -6.69 -2.05
CA GLU A 130 18.97 -5.66 -1.14
C GLU A 130 17.86 -4.73 -0.68
N VAL A 131 17.06 -4.20 -1.62
CA VAL A 131 15.91 -3.35 -1.33
C VAL A 131 14.92 -4.08 -0.42
N ARG A 132 14.62 -5.34 -0.71
CA ARG A 132 13.75 -6.18 0.14
C ARG A 132 14.24 -6.28 1.56
N THR A 133 15.56 -6.39 1.77
CA THR A 133 16.15 -6.45 3.12
C THR A 133 15.99 -5.12 3.84
N GLN A 134 16.25 -4.00 3.17
CA GLN A 134 16.08 -2.66 3.75
C GLN A 134 14.63 -2.39 4.15
N LEU A 135 13.67 -2.74 3.28
CA LEU A 135 12.25 -2.57 3.55
C LEU A 135 11.78 -3.47 4.69
N LEU A 136 12.27 -4.70 4.77
CA LEU A 136 12.01 -5.61 5.88
C LEU A 136 12.45 -5.01 7.21
N ASP A 137 13.62 -4.38 7.26
CA ASP A 137 14.15 -3.76 8.48
C ASP A 137 13.30 -2.55 8.91
N ILE A 138 12.86 -1.73 7.95
CA ILE A 138 11.94 -0.61 8.21
C ILE A 138 10.58 -1.14 8.74
N MET A 139 10.03 -2.19 8.12
CA MET A 139 8.77 -2.80 8.57
C MET A 139 8.87 -3.32 10.01
N LYS A 140 9.97 -4.01 10.35
CA LYS A 140 10.23 -4.47 11.72
C LYS A 140 10.34 -3.32 12.71
N HIS A 141 11.07 -2.25 12.36
CA HIS A 141 11.19 -1.07 13.22
C HIS A 141 9.82 -0.42 13.48
N GLN A 142 8.95 -0.39 12.48
CA GLN A 142 7.59 0.12 12.58
C GLN A 142 6.58 -0.88 13.17
N LYS A 143 7.02 -2.07 13.60
CA LYS A 143 6.17 -3.14 14.15
C LYS A 143 5.08 -3.60 13.17
N LEU A 144 5.43 -3.69 11.89
CA LEU A 144 4.58 -4.22 10.83
C LEU A 144 4.90 -5.70 10.65
N ASP A 145 3.90 -6.55 10.88
CA ASP A 145 4.07 -8.00 10.83
C ASP A 145 4.25 -8.51 9.40
N ILE A 146 5.14 -9.49 9.24
CA ILE A 146 5.42 -10.14 7.96
C ILE A 146 4.74 -11.50 7.93
N ILE A 147 3.61 -11.56 7.23
CA ILE A 147 2.72 -12.73 7.19
C ILE A 147 2.54 -13.15 5.73
N PRO A 148 2.77 -14.44 5.40
CA PRO A 148 2.46 -14.96 4.08
C PRO A 148 0.95 -15.23 3.95
N CYS A 149 0.36 -14.93 2.79
CA CYS A 149 -1.08 -15.16 2.55
C CYS A 149 -1.45 -16.60 2.14
N GLY A 150 -0.45 -17.48 1.97
CA GLY A 150 -0.67 -18.85 1.51
C GLY A 150 -0.93 -18.91 0.01
N ASN A 151 -2.03 -19.56 -0.40
CA ASN A 151 -2.35 -19.82 -1.81
C ASN A 151 -3.44 -18.92 -2.39
N ASP A 152 -3.94 -17.95 -1.61
CA ASP A 152 -4.99 -17.03 -2.06
C ASP A 152 -4.36 -15.77 -2.67
N TRP A 153 -4.29 -15.76 -4.00
CA TRP A 153 -3.73 -14.66 -4.78
C TRP A 153 -4.65 -13.45 -4.85
N ASP A 154 -5.96 -13.61 -4.59
CA ASP A 154 -6.92 -12.51 -4.62
C ASP A 154 -6.70 -11.56 -3.46
N ILE A 155 -6.21 -12.06 -2.32
CA ILE A 155 -5.77 -11.20 -1.20
C ILE A 155 -4.69 -10.22 -1.66
N ILE A 156 -3.72 -10.69 -2.46
CA ILE A 156 -2.65 -9.84 -3.00
C ILE A 156 -3.21 -8.88 -4.04
N ARG A 157 -4.05 -9.36 -4.98
CA ARG A 157 -4.68 -8.51 -6.01
C ARG A 157 -5.56 -7.41 -5.41
N ARG A 158 -6.36 -7.73 -4.38
CA ARG A 158 -7.16 -6.76 -3.62
C ARG A 158 -6.28 -5.75 -2.90
N THR A 159 -5.14 -6.18 -2.36
CA THR A 159 -4.16 -5.27 -1.73
C THR A 159 -3.53 -4.32 -2.74
N ILE A 160 -3.15 -4.82 -3.93
CA ILE A 160 -2.66 -4.01 -5.05
C ILE A 160 -3.75 -3.01 -5.48
N CYS A 161 -4.99 -3.47 -5.62
CA CYS A 161 -6.14 -2.63 -5.93
C CYS A 161 -6.31 -1.49 -4.92
N GLY A 162 -6.13 -1.73 -3.62
CA GLY A 162 -6.26 -0.69 -2.58
C GLY A 162 -5.18 0.40 -2.66
N ALA A 163 -4.00 0.07 -3.18
CA ALA A 163 -2.94 1.04 -3.43
C ALA A 163 -3.16 1.79 -4.75
N TYR A 164 -3.56 1.07 -5.80
CA TYR A 164 -3.61 1.56 -7.18
C TYR A 164 -5.02 1.84 -7.71
N PHE A 165 -6.07 1.87 -6.87
CA PHE A 165 -7.45 2.14 -7.33
C PHE A 165 -7.54 3.44 -8.13
N HIS A 166 -6.70 4.42 -7.82
CA HIS A 166 -6.68 5.72 -8.46
C HIS A 166 -6.09 5.66 -9.89
N GLN A 167 -5.35 4.60 -10.21
CA GLN A 167 -4.79 4.22 -11.51
C GLN A 167 -5.52 2.99 -12.05
N ALA A 168 -6.85 3.11 -12.18
CA ALA A 168 -7.71 2.03 -12.63
C ALA A 168 -8.30 2.32 -14.01
N ALA A 169 -8.44 1.28 -14.81
CA ALA A 169 -8.95 1.33 -16.17
C ALA A 169 -9.98 0.23 -16.42
N ARG A 170 -10.89 0.47 -17.37
CA ARG A 170 -11.86 -0.53 -17.83
C ARG A 170 -11.69 -0.83 -19.30
N VAL A 171 -12.04 -2.04 -19.71
CA VAL A 171 -12.10 -2.38 -21.14
C VAL A 171 -13.17 -1.55 -21.84
N LYS A 172 -12.85 -1.07 -23.05
CA LYS A 172 -13.79 -0.30 -23.89
C LYS A 172 -14.00 -0.98 -25.25
N GLY A 173 -12.98 -1.67 -25.74
CA GLY A 173 -13.00 -2.38 -27.01
C GLY A 173 -11.86 -3.40 -27.10
N ILE A 174 -11.61 -3.90 -28.31
CA ILE A 174 -10.58 -4.92 -28.53
C ILE A 174 -9.20 -4.30 -28.27
N GLY A 175 -8.57 -4.69 -27.17
CA GLY A 175 -7.24 -4.22 -26.79
C GLY A 175 -7.16 -2.74 -26.36
N GLU A 176 -8.30 -2.07 -26.21
CA GLU A 176 -8.39 -0.67 -25.76
C GLU A 176 -9.05 -0.61 -24.38
N PHE A 177 -8.36 0.05 -23.46
CA PHE A 177 -8.83 0.39 -22.12
C PHE A 177 -9.08 1.89 -22.01
N GLN A 178 -9.88 2.28 -21.03
CA GLN A 178 -10.17 3.67 -20.71
C GLN A 178 -9.93 3.90 -19.23
N HIS A 179 -9.18 4.95 -18.89
CA HIS A 179 -8.99 5.36 -17.50
C HIS A 179 -10.33 5.70 -16.86
N LEU A 180 -10.61 5.15 -15.68
CA LEU A 180 -11.93 5.26 -15.05
C LEU A 180 -12.30 6.68 -14.63
N ARG A 181 -11.32 7.54 -14.32
CA ARG A 181 -11.57 8.91 -13.82
C ARG A 181 -11.46 9.99 -14.88
N THR A 182 -10.51 9.85 -15.79
CA THR A 182 -10.19 10.89 -16.80
C THR A 182 -10.74 10.57 -18.17
N GLY A 183 -11.15 9.31 -18.43
CA GLY A 183 -11.64 8.88 -19.73
C GLY A 183 -10.56 8.76 -20.81
N VAL A 184 -9.29 8.96 -20.47
CA VAL A 184 -8.16 8.86 -21.41
C VAL A 184 -8.06 7.43 -21.94
N PRO A 185 -8.00 7.23 -23.26
CA PRO A 185 -7.79 5.90 -23.86
C PRO A 185 -6.36 5.43 -23.61
N MET A 186 -6.20 4.13 -23.37
CA MET A 186 -4.92 3.52 -23.01
C MET A 186 -4.87 2.06 -23.45
N HIS A 187 -3.67 1.52 -23.56
CA HIS A 187 -3.43 0.17 -24.08
C HIS A 187 -2.55 -0.61 -23.10
N LEU A 188 -2.65 -1.93 -23.10
CA LEU A 188 -1.70 -2.79 -22.38
C LEU A 188 -0.33 -2.69 -23.05
N HIS A 189 0.72 -2.53 -22.25
CA HIS A 189 2.08 -2.62 -22.78
C HIS A 189 2.36 -4.05 -23.26
N ALA A 190 3.10 -4.19 -24.36
CA ALA A 190 3.37 -5.49 -25.01
C ALA A 190 4.18 -6.48 -24.13
N THR A 191 4.75 -6.02 -23.02
CA THR A 191 5.45 -6.89 -22.06
C THR A 191 4.57 -7.43 -20.95
N SER A 192 3.31 -6.99 -20.88
CA SER A 192 2.36 -7.45 -19.87
C SER A 192 1.98 -8.90 -20.14
N SER A 193 1.87 -9.69 -19.08
CA SER A 193 1.32 -11.04 -19.09
C SER A 193 -0.15 -11.09 -19.51
N LEU A 194 -0.88 -9.97 -19.36
CA LEU A 194 -2.26 -9.84 -19.80
C LEU A 194 -2.38 -9.59 -21.31
N TYR A 195 -1.27 -9.28 -21.98
CA TYR A 195 -1.28 -9.05 -23.41
C TYR A 195 -1.40 -10.38 -24.18
N GLY A 196 -2.38 -10.49 -25.08
CA GLY A 196 -2.50 -11.63 -25.98
C GLY A 196 -3.17 -12.89 -25.39
N LEU A 197 -3.76 -12.83 -24.19
CA LEU A 197 -4.45 -13.97 -23.54
C LEU A 197 -5.78 -14.38 -24.19
N GLY A 198 -6.24 -13.69 -25.24
CA GLY A 198 -7.51 -13.97 -25.91
C GLY A 198 -8.77 -13.56 -25.13
N TYR A 199 -8.66 -13.32 -23.82
CA TYR A 199 -9.66 -12.65 -23.00
C TYR A 199 -9.05 -11.41 -22.34
N LEU A 200 -9.84 -10.34 -22.20
CA LEU A 200 -9.43 -9.11 -21.52
C LEU A 200 -10.27 -8.96 -20.25
N PRO A 201 -9.65 -8.75 -19.08
CA PRO A 201 -10.40 -8.47 -17.86
C PRO A 201 -11.15 -7.15 -17.99
N ASP A 202 -12.35 -7.10 -17.43
CA ASP A 202 -13.20 -5.90 -17.51
C ASP A 202 -12.57 -4.69 -16.84
N TYR A 203 -11.85 -4.91 -15.74
CA TYR A 203 -11.20 -3.89 -14.95
C TYR A 203 -9.76 -4.28 -14.59
N VAL A 204 -8.88 -3.29 -14.64
CA VAL A 204 -7.48 -3.43 -14.29
C VAL A 204 -6.98 -2.25 -13.48
N VAL A 205 -5.96 -2.48 -12.66
CA VAL A 205 -5.10 -1.44 -12.10
C VAL A 205 -3.69 -1.57 -12.67
N TYR A 206 -2.99 -0.46 -12.78
CA TYR A 206 -1.63 -0.41 -13.33
C TYR A 206 -0.67 0.34 -12.41
N HIS A 207 0.62 0.01 -12.50
CA HIS A 207 1.68 0.66 -11.71
C HIS A 207 2.13 1.99 -12.33
N GLU A 208 2.34 2.00 -13.64
CA GLU A 208 2.86 3.15 -14.39
C GLU A 208 2.14 3.34 -15.71
N LEU A 209 2.01 4.60 -16.12
CA LEU A 209 1.51 4.96 -17.45
C LEU A 209 2.66 5.56 -18.27
N VAL A 210 3.04 4.88 -19.34
CA VAL A 210 4.15 5.26 -20.21
C VAL A 210 3.59 5.91 -21.47
N LEU A 211 3.92 7.18 -21.69
CA LEU A 211 3.54 7.92 -22.89
C LEU A 211 4.64 7.77 -23.97
N THR A 212 4.29 7.15 -25.09
CA THR A 212 5.16 7.08 -26.28
C THR A 212 4.40 7.61 -27.51
N SER A 213 4.05 6.73 -28.46
CA SER A 213 3.09 7.03 -29.53
C SER A 213 1.64 6.94 -29.06
N LYS A 214 1.41 6.11 -28.04
CA LYS A 214 0.15 5.93 -27.32
C LYS A 214 0.46 5.80 -25.83
N GLU A 215 -0.56 5.93 -25.00
CA GLU A 215 -0.53 5.70 -23.57
C GLU A 215 -0.56 4.20 -23.29
N TYR A 216 0.53 3.65 -22.76
CA TYR A 216 0.66 2.25 -22.40
C TYR A 216 0.69 2.07 -20.88
N MET A 217 -0.19 1.21 -20.37
CA MET A 217 -0.17 0.75 -18.99
C MET A 217 0.93 -0.29 -18.81
N SER A 218 1.82 -0.05 -17.85
CA SER A 218 2.91 -0.95 -17.46
C SER A 218 2.63 -1.57 -16.09
N ILE A 219 2.96 -2.85 -15.96
CA ILE A 219 2.68 -3.72 -14.81
C ILE A 219 1.21 -3.65 -14.39
N VAL A 220 0.40 -4.52 -14.99
CA VAL A 220 -1.05 -4.50 -14.88
C VAL A 220 -1.55 -5.69 -14.05
N THR A 221 -2.59 -5.47 -13.25
CA THR A 221 -3.30 -6.51 -12.51
C THR A 221 -4.79 -6.39 -12.77
N SER A 222 -5.43 -7.50 -13.14
CA SER A 222 -6.88 -7.60 -13.23
C SER A 222 -7.51 -7.55 -11.83
N VAL A 223 -8.63 -6.84 -11.72
CA VAL A 223 -9.33 -6.60 -10.45
C VAL A 223 -10.84 -6.69 -10.63
N ASP A 224 -11.54 -6.97 -9.53
CA ASP A 224 -13.00 -6.93 -9.50
C ASP A 224 -13.52 -5.49 -9.35
N ALA A 225 -14.65 -5.17 -9.99
CA ALA A 225 -15.36 -3.91 -9.85
C ALA A 225 -15.80 -3.64 -8.39
N TYR A 226 -16.21 -4.66 -7.65
CA TYR A 226 -16.59 -4.56 -6.25
C TYR A 226 -15.40 -4.17 -5.37
N TRP A 227 -14.18 -4.64 -5.68
CA TRP A 227 -12.98 -4.22 -4.95
C TRP A 227 -12.66 -2.75 -5.19
N LEU A 228 -12.81 -2.28 -6.43
CA LEU A 228 -12.66 -0.86 -6.76
C LEU A 228 -13.68 0.00 -6.01
N ALA A 229 -14.94 -0.44 -5.96
CA ALA A 229 -16.00 0.28 -5.24
C ALA A 229 -15.83 0.27 -3.72
N ASP A 230 -15.36 -0.84 -3.15
CA ASP A 230 -15.09 -0.97 -1.71
C ASP A 230 -13.88 -0.11 -1.29
N LEU A 231 -12.73 -0.34 -1.93
CA LEU A 231 -11.45 0.28 -1.57
C LEU A 231 -11.35 1.75 -2.03
N GLY A 232 -12.11 2.11 -3.06
CA GLY A 232 -12.17 3.43 -3.67
C GLY A 232 -13.55 4.06 -3.60
N SER A 233 -14.33 3.81 -2.55
CA SER A 233 -15.74 4.22 -2.41
C SER A 233 -16.03 5.71 -2.60
N LYS A 234 -15.04 6.58 -2.35
CA LYS A 234 -15.12 8.01 -2.65
C LYS A 234 -15.15 8.32 -4.16
N PHE A 235 -14.64 7.42 -4.99
CA PHE A 235 -14.44 7.60 -6.43
C PHE A 235 -15.32 6.66 -7.27
N TYR A 236 -15.65 5.48 -6.74
CA TYR A 236 -16.31 4.43 -7.48
C TYR A 236 -17.59 3.97 -6.80
N SER A 237 -18.60 3.67 -7.62
CA SER A 237 -19.82 2.97 -7.20
C SER A 237 -20.21 2.00 -8.30
N VAL A 238 -20.65 0.80 -7.91
CA VAL A 238 -21.12 -0.21 -8.87
C VAL A 238 -22.52 0.16 -9.31
N ARG A 239 -22.73 0.28 -10.63
CA ARG A 239 -24.06 0.42 -11.22
C ARG A 239 -24.49 -0.94 -11.77
N GLU A 240 -25.26 -1.68 -10.98
CA GLU A 240 -25.90 -2.90 -11.47
C GLU A 240 -27.05 -2.52 -12.41
N GLN A 241 -27.09 -3.11 -13.62
CA GLN A 241 -28.08 -2.77 -14.66
C GLN A 241 -29.54 -3.12 -14.28
N HIS A 242 -29.75 -3.81 -13.15
CA HIS A 242 -31.08 -4.16 -12.61
C HIS A 242 -31.35 -3.63 -11.19
N PHE A 243 -30.62 -2.60 -10.73
CA PHE A 243 -30.82 -2.01 -9.40
C PHE A 243 -32.03 -1.05 -9.41
N SER A 244 -33.10 -1.40 -8.70
CA SER A 244 -34.30 -0.56 -8.61
C SER A 244 -34.00 0.77 -7.90
N ASP A 245 -34.73 1.85 -8.23
CA ASP A 245 -34.51 3.17 -7.62
C ASP A 245 -34.66 3.17 -6.08
N ARG A 246 -35.45 2.24 -5.54
CA ARG A 246 -35.60 2.03 -4.10
C ARG A 246 -34.32 1.48 -3.46
N GLN A 247 -33.63 0.56 -4.13
CA GLN A 247 -32.35 0.03 -3.68
C GLN A 247 -31.23 1.08 -3.81
N ARG A 248 -31.27 1.95 -4.83
CA ARG A 248 -30.34 3.09 -4.96
C ARG A 248 -30.45 4.08 -3.81
N LEU A 249 -31.68 4.42 -3.42
CA LEU A 249 -31.92 5.30 -2.27
C LEU A 249 -31.44 4.67 -0.96
N ALA A 250 -31.67 3.36 -0.79
CA ALA A 250 -31.20 2.61 0.37
C ALA A 250 -29.67 2.57 0.47
N ALA A 251 -28.97 2.23 -0.62
CA ALA A 251 -27.50 2.20 -0.66
C ALA A 251 -26.89 3.59 -0.44
N ARG A 252 -27.48 4.65 -1.00
CA ARG A 252 -27.04 6.04 -0.77
C ARG A 252 -27.27 6.50 0.67
N GLN A 253 -28.39 6.08 1.27
CA GLN A 253 -28.64 6.34 2.69
C GLN A 253 -27.65 5.56 3.57
N GLN A 254 -27.40 4.28 3.28
CA GLN A 254 -26.40 3.46 3.99
C GLN A 254 -25.01 4.08 3.92
N PHE A 255 -24.52 4.43 2.73
CA PHE A 255 -23.22 5.09 2.58
C PHE A 255 -23.15 6.40 3.36
N LYS A 256 -24.23 7.20 3.33
CA LYS A 256 -24.31 8.44 4.12
C LYS A 256 -24.28 8.15 5.62
N THR A 257 -25.00 7.13 6.09
CA THR A 257 -25.03 6.76 7.51
C THR A 257 -23.71 6.17 7.98
N GLU A 258 -23.07 5.32 7.18
CA GLU A 258 -21.75 4.75 7.48
C GLU A 258 -20.67 5.85 7.50
N SER A 259 -20.69 6.77 6.53
CA SER A 259 -19.75 7.91 6.52
C SER A 259 -19.98 8.86 7.69
N GLU A 260 -21.23 9.10 8.09
CA GLU A 260 -21.57 9.88 9.29
C GLU A 260 -21.16 9.15 10.58
N ALA A 261 -21.36 7.83 10.66
CA ALA A 261 -20.95 7.02 11.79
C ALA A 261 -19.42 6.95 11.94
N GLU A 262 -18.69 6.80 10.82
CA GLU A 262 -17.23 6.82 10.80
C GLU A 262 -16.69 8.20 11.21
N MET A 263 -17.34 9.30 10.80
CA MET A 263 -17.00 10.64 11.29
C MET A 263 -17.24 10.77 12.79
N ARG A 264 -18.38 10.32 13.32
CA ARG A 264 -18.67 10.36 14.76
C ARG A 264 -17.67 9.55 15.57
N LEU A 265 -17.34 8.34 15.13
CA LEU A 265 -16.32 7.50 15.78
C LEU A 265 -14.94 8.16 15.76
N LYS A 266 -14.57 8.85 14.66
CA LYS A 266 -13.33 9.63 14.59
C LYS A 266 -13.34 10.83 15.54
N GLU A 267 -14.46 11.53 15.65
CA GLU A 267 -14.63 12.65 16.59
C GLU A 267 -14.53 12.17 18.04
N GLU A 268 -15.24 11.10 18.40
CA GLU A 268 -15.19 10.49 19.73
C GLU A 268 -13.78 10.00 20.09
N PHE A 269 -13.11 9.34 19.13
CA PHE A 269 -11.73 8.90 19.32
C PHE A 269 -10.77 10.08 19.52
N ALA A 270 -10.89 11.13 18.69
CA ALA A 270 -10.09 12.34 18.83
C ALA A 270 -10.32 13.06 20.17
N GLN A 271 -11.57 13.11 20.63
CA GLN A 271 -11.95 13.70 21.92
C GLN A 271 -11.38 12.87 23.08
N SER A 272 -11.47 11.54 23.02
CA SER A 272 -10.86 10.64 24.02
C SER A 272 -9.33 10.80 24.09
N GLN A 273 -8.66 10.99 22.96
CA GLN A 273 -7.21 11.25 22.95
C GLN A 273 -6.88 12.61 23.58
N ARG A 274 -7.62 13.67 23.25
CA ARG A 274 -7.46 15.00 23.88
C ARG A 274 -7.65 14.95 25.39
N GLU A 275 -8.69 14.28 25.87
CA GLU A 275 -8.94 14.10 27.31
C GLU A 275 -7.82 13.32 28.01
N LYS A 276 -7.29 12.27 27.36
CA LYS A 276 -6.14 11.52 27.88
C LYS A 276 -4.88 12.37 27.95
N GLU A 277 -4.62 13.20 26.93
CA GLU A 277 -3.50 14.14 26.92
C GLU A 277 -3.65 15.22 28.00
N GLU A 278 -4.84 15.78 28.19
CA GLU A 278 -5.12 16.76 29.24
C GLU A 278 -4.95 16.14 30.62
N ARG A 279 -5.47 14.92 30.86
CA ARG A 279 -5.26 14.18 32.11
C ARG A 279 -3.78 13.89 32.36
N ALA A 280 -3.03 13.52 31.33
CA ALA A 280 -1.59 13.28 31.44
C ALA A 280 -0.81 14.57 31.75
N LYS A 281 -1.20 15.71 31.15
CA LYS A 281 -0.62 17.03 31.46
C LYS A 281 -0.95 17.48 32.88
N ALA A 282 -2.19 17.29 33.34
CA ALA A 282 -2.61 17.59 34.71
C ALA A 282 -1.90 16.72 35.76
N GLN A 283 -1.68 15.44 35.49
CA GLN A 283 -0.91 14.59 36.41
C GLN A 283 0.56 15.01 36.50
N LYS A 284 1.16 15.47 35.39
CA LYS A 284 2.54 15.99 35.39
C LYS A 284 2.68 17.31 36.15
N SER A 285 1.70 18.22 36.11
CA SER A 285 1.75 19.49 36.85
C SER A 285 1.54 19.30 38.36
N VAL A 286 0.71 18.35 38.77
CA VAL A 286 0.54 18.01 40.20
C VAL A 286 1.83 17.39 40.77
N ALA A 287 2.56 16.59 39.98
CA ALA A 287 3.85 16.03 40.37
C ALA A 287 4.98 17.08 40.48
N SER A 288 4.86 18.25 39.83
CA SER A 288 5.88 19.31 39.85
C SER A 288 5.65 20.40 40.89
N THR A 289 4.63 20.27 41.76
CA THR A 289 4.36 21.27 42.81
C THR A 289 5.25 20.99 44.03
N PRO A 290 6.20 21.86 44.41
CA PRO A 290 7.07 21.62 45.55
C PRO A 290 6.25 21.61 46.85
N ARG A 291 6.38 20.54 47.65
CA ARG A 291 5.77 20.43 48.98
C ARG A 291 6.37 21.50 49.90
N ILE A 292 5.59 22.52 50.23
CA ILE A 292 5.94 23.48 51.28
C ILE A 292 5.90 22.75 52.62
N ALA A 293 7.05 22.62 53.27
CA ALA A 293 7.18 22.03 54.58
C ALA A 293 6.50 22.92 55.63
N GLY A 294 5.40 22.44 56.21
CA GLY A 294 4.73 23.05 57.35
C GLY A 294 5.59 22.94 58.61
N VAL A 295 5.66 24.05 59.35
CA VAL A 295 6.38 24.22 60.60
C VAL A 295 5.81 23.36 61.73
N GLY A 296 6.69 22.63 62.44
CA GLY A 296 6.56 22.39 63.89
C GLY A 296 6.15 21.00 64.36
N THR A 297 7.13 20.22 64.84
CA THR A 297 7.04 19.49 66.13
C THR A 297 8.43 18.99 66.55
N PRO A 298 8.82 19.02 67.84
CA PRO A 298 10.18 18.68 68.26
C PRO A 298 10.38 17.17 68.32
N VAL A 299 11.49 16.70 67.73
CA VAL A 299 11.91 15.30 67.76
C VAL A 299 12.51 14.98 69.13
N VAL A 300 11.86 14.08 69.88
CA VAL A 300 12.39 13.52 71.13
C VAL A 300 13.46 12.47 70.81
N LYS A 301 14.72 12.75 71.14
CA LYS A 301 15.82 11.78 71.08
C LYS A 301 15.66 10.73 72.18
N ARG A 302 15.44 9.47 71.82
CA ARG A 302 15.57 8.31 72.73
C ARG A 302 17.03 7.85 72.78
N THR A 303 17.63 7.90 73.97
CA THR A 303 18.92 7.26 74.28
C THR A 303 18.75 5.77 74.57
N PRO A 304 19.70 4.89 74.21
CA PRO A 304 19.64 3.48 74.57
C PRO A 304 20.11 3.26 76.01
N ARG A 305 19.30 2.54 76.82
CA ARG A 305 19.70 2.07 78.14
C ARG A 305 20.64 0.86 78.00
N ARG A 306 21.85 0.99 78.54
CA ARG A 306 22.75 -0.10 78.92
C ARG A 306 22.07 -0.94 80.03
N PHE A 307 21.92 -2.24 79.80
CA PHE A 307 21.82 -3.23 80.88
C PHE A 307 23.21 -3.79 81.12
N GLY A 308 23.65 -3.78 82.38
CA GLY A 308 24.87 -4.47 82.83
C GLY A 308 24.51 -5.61 83.76
N MET A 309 25.17 -6.76 83.56
CA MET A 309 26.16 -7.36 84.45
C MET A 309 27.03 -8.30 83.63
#